data_AF-A0A9P7JBB3-F1
#
_entry.id   AF-A0A9P7JBB3-F1
#
_cell.length_a   1.000
_cell.length_b   1.000
_cell.length_c   1.000
_cell.angle_alpha   90.00
_cell.angle_beta   90.00
_cell.angle_gamma   90.00
#
_symmetry.space_group_name_H-M   'P 1'
#
loop_
_entity.id
_entity.type
_entity.pdbx_description
1 polymer ?
#
loop_
_entity_poly.entity_id
_entity_poly.type
_entity_poly.pdbx_seq_one_letter_code
_entity_poly.pdbx_strand_id
1 'polypeptide(L)'
;MAGKEIANISPTMERCTMHWQEYNIDFGGDSYKVFGTVGLEEPQLGIKEYLESVKNAYRLIKELYRRGGIDLLLFCVRAGRVTATLQSNYRLFYEFLCEKKVPIVLAITNLERELRMEDFWERNHSTFDKYQIQVAGHACITVANRLDGRHKHLYEESRITIRNLVRNLLLTDRSKHGLEGIICLRR
;
A
#
# COMPACT_ATOMS: atom_id res chain seq x y z
N MET A 1 -0.29 4.54 9.38
CA MET A 1 -1.12 3.54 10.10
C MET A 1 -0.69 3.31 11.54
N ALA A 2 0.53 2.85 11.85
CA ALA A 2 0.88 2.45 13.22
C ALA A 2 0.99 3.59 14.24
N GLY A 3 1.31 4.80 13.79
CA GLY A 3 1.50 5.95 14.68
C GLY A 3 2.84 5.96 15.44
N LYS A 4 3.64 4.90 15.28
CA LYS A 4 5.03 4.78 15.72
C LYS A 4 5.85 4.06 14.65
N GLU A 5 7.16 4.14 14.75
CA GLU A 5 8.06 3.39 13.87
C GLU A 5 8.10 1.92 14.31
N ILE A 6 7.62 1.05 13.41
CA ILE A 6 7.62 -0.41 13.62
C ILE A 6 8.28 -1.17 12.47
N ALA A 7 8.42 -0.54 11.31
CA ALA A 7 9.02 -1.12 10.12
C ALA A 7 10.37 -0.45 9.86
N ASN A 8 11.40 -1.24 9.56
CA ASN A 8 12.67 -0.70 9.09
C ASN A 8 12.46 -0.07 7.71
N ILE A 9 12.77 1.22 7.61
CA ILE A 9 12.64 2.01 6.38
C ILE A 9 14.06 2.48 6.05
N SER A 10 14.86 1.57 5.50
CA SER A 10 16.16 1.93 4.95
C SER A 10 16.02 2.16 3.44
N PRO A 11 16.56 3.26 2.87
CA PRO A 11 16.65 3.42 1.42
C PRO A 11 17.58 2.38 0.77
N THR A 12 18.42 1.72 1.57
CA THR A 12 19.33 0.64 1.18
C THR A 12 18.96 -0.70 1.79
N MET A 13 17.71 -0.86 2.30
CA MET A 13 17.27 -2.09 2.95
C MET A 13 17.71 -3.28 2.09
N GLU A 14 18.70 -4.02 2.60
CA GLU A 14 19.45 -4.98 1.80
C GLU A 14 18.47 -5.88 1.08
N ARG A 15 18.54 -5.87 -0.26
CA ARG A 15 17.63 -6.51 -1.20
C ARG A 15 17.62 -8.06 -1.11
N CYS A 16 18.03 -8.62 0.03
CA CYS A 16 18.29 -10.03 0.26
C CYS A 16 17.49 -10.64 1.42
N THR A 17 16.65 -9.91 2.15
CA THR A 17 15.86 -10.55 3.22
C THR A 17 14.61 -11.25 2.65
N MET A 18 14.72 -12.57 2.59
CA MET A 18 13.81 -13.52 1.96
C MET A 18 12.36 -13.58 2.49
N HIS A 19 11.92 -12.81 3.48
CA HIS A 19 10.58 -12.98 4.07
C HIS A 19 9.88 -11.63 4.20
N TRP A 20 8.64 -11.55 3.71
CA TRP A 20 7.72 -10.47 4.07
C TRP A 20 7.64 -10.35 5.60
N GLN A 21 7.48 -9.13 6.10
CA GLN A 21 7.36 -8.90 7.52
C GLN A 21 5.90 -8.64 7.88
N GLU A 22 5.40 -9.40 8.85
CA GLU A 22 4.09 -9.22 9.46
C GLU A 22 4.19 -8.17 10.58
N TYR A 23 3.25 -7.23 10.58
CA TYR A 23 3.13 -6.18 11.59
C TYR A 23 1.72 -6.20 12.14
N ASN A 24 1.57 -6.35 13.46
CA ASN A 24 0.28 -6.14 14.12
C ASN A 24 0.12 -4.66 14.42
N ILE A 25 -0.96 -4.07 13.92
CA ILE A 25 -1.27 -2.65 14.08
C ILE A 25 -2.66 -2.49 14.68
N ASP A 26 -2.74 -1.85 15.84
CA ASP A 26 -4.00 -1.59 16.52
C ASP A 26 -4.48 -0.16 16.24
N PHE A 27 -5.75 -0.02 15.85
CA PHE A 27 -6.44 1.28 15.80
C PHE A 27 -7.96 1.12 15.71
N GLY A 28 -8.69 2.07 16.30
CA GLY A 28 -10.16 2.08 16.23
C GLY A 28 -10.85 0.89 16.92
N GLY A 29 -10.16 0.25 17.88
CA GLY A 29 -10.67 -0.93 18.60
C GLY A 29 -10.45 -2.26 17.89
N ASP A 30 -9.81 -2.27 16.72
CA ASP A 30 -9.49 -3.48 15.95
C ASP A 30 -7.96 -3.68 15.84
N SER A 31 -7.55 -4.93 15.64
CA SER A 31 -6.16 -5.33 15.36
C SER A 31 -6.04 -5.78 13.92
N TYR A 32 -5.05 -5.23 13.20
CA TYR A 32 -4.82 -5.51 11.78
C TYR A 32 -3.44 -6.17 11.58
N LYS A 33 -3.40 -7.27 10.84
CA LYS A 33 -2.15 -7.88 10.35
C LYS A 33 -1.75 -7.21 9.05
N VAL A 34 -0.63 -6.52 9.03
CA VAL A 34 -0.12 -5.83 7.84
C VAL A 34 1.16 -6.51 7.36
N PHE A 35 1.19 -6.88 6.09
CA PHE A 35 2.32 -7.55 5.44
C PHE A 35 3.00 -6.58 4.49
N GLY A 36 4.25 -6.23 4.78
CA GLY A 36 5.05 -5.38 3.89
C GLY A 36 5.69 -6.20 2.76
N THR A 37 5.53 -5.77 1.52
CA THR A 37 6.28 -6.34 0.39
C THR A 37 7.60 -5.59 0.15
N VAL A 38 8.52 -6.25 -0.54
CA VAL A 38 9.64 -5.59 -1.23
C VAL A 38 9.09 -4.88 -2.46
N GLY A 39 9.63 -3.71 -2.80
CA GLY A 39 9.20 -2.95 -3.98
C GLY A 39 9.56 -3.69 -5.28
N LEU A 40 8.64 -3.71 -6.23
CA LEU A 40 8.84 -4.29 -7.57
C LEU A 40 9.18 -3.17 -8.55
N GLU A 41 10.44 -2.75 -8.64
CA GLU A 41 10.86 -1.74 -9.62
C GLU A 41 11.84 -2.31 -10.66
N GLU A 42 11.30 -2.76 -11.78
CA GLU A 42 12.04 -3.36 -12.91
C GLU A 42 13.19 -2.49 -13.46
N PRO A 43 13.10 -1.14 -13.58
CA PRO A 43 14.24 -0.34 -14.06
C PRO A 43 15.42 -0.27 -13.08
N GLN A 44 15.17 -0.53 -11.79
CA GLN A 44 16.20 -0.51 -10.74
C GLN A 44 16.71 -1.91 -10.40
N LEU A 45 16.04 -2.95 -10.90
CA LEU A 45 16.30 -4.35 -10.62
C LEU A 45 16.84 -5.02 -11.90
N GLY A 46 17.87 -5.84 -11.77
CA GLY A 46 18.18 -6.79 -12.86
C GLY A 46 16.99 -7.74 -13.09
N ILE A 47 16.84 -8.29 -14.30
CA ILE A 47 15.76 -9.23 -14.65
C ILE A 47 15.65 -10.37 -13.62
N LYS A 48 16.78 -10.90 -13.15
CA LYS A 48 16.82 -11.95 -12.13
C LYS A 48 16.19 -11.51 -10.82
N GLU A 49 16.53 -10.32 -10.35
CA GLU A 49 16.05 -9.75 -9.07
C GLU A 49 14.56 -9.43 -9.15
N TYR A 50 14.09 -8.95 -10.30
CA TYR A 50 12.68 -8.76 -10.56
C TYR A 50 11.91 -10.09 -10.50
N LEU A 51 12.38 -11.14 -11.19
CA LEU A 51 11.75 -12.46 -11.16
C LEU A 51 11.74 -13.07 -9.74
N GLU A 52 12.81 -12.89 -8.97
CA GLU A 52 12.85 -13.30 -7.56
C GLU A 52 11.81 -12.55 -6.73
N SER A 53 11.65 -11.24 -6.96
CA SER A 53 10.67 -10.43 -6.26
C SER A 53 9.22 -10.81 -6.62
N VAL A 54 8.95 -11.14 -7.88
CA VAL A 54 7.66 -11.70 -8.34
C VAL A 54 7.38 -13.06 -7.67
N LYS A 55 8.38 -13.96 -7.62
CA LYS A 55 8.26 -15.25 -6.92
C LYS A 55 7.95 -15.07 -5.44
N ASN A 56 8.57 -14.09 -4.79
CA ASN A 56 8.32 -13.78 -3.38
C ASN A 56 6.92 -13.22 -3.15
N ALA A 57 6.44 -12.33 -4.02
CA ALA A 57 5.07 -11.84 -3.99
C ALA A 57 4.06 -13.00 -4.13
N TYR A 58 4.28 -13.90 -5.10
CA TYR A 58 3.43 -15.08 -5.28
C TYR A 58 3.41 -15.99 -4.03
N ARG A 59 4.56 -16.23 -3.40
CA ARG A 59 4.65 -17.02 -2.16
C ARG A 59 3.89 -16.37 -1.01
N LEU A 60 4.01 -15.06 -0.83
CA LEU A 60 3.25 -14.32 0.19
C LEU A 60 1.74 -14.50 -0.01
N ILE A 61 1.27 -14.25 -1.23
CA ILE A 61 -0.16 -14.35 -1.57
C ILE A 61 -0.68 -15.76 -1.28
N LYS A 62 0.04 -16.79 -1.72
CA LYS A 62 -0.33 -18.19 -1.46
C LYS A 62 -0.36 -18.51 0.04
N GLU A 63 0.59 -18.00 0.82
CA GLU A 63 0.62 -18.20 2.27
C GLU A 63 -0.56 -17.52 2.96
N LEU A 64 -0.90 -16.29 2.56
CA LEU A 64 -2.02 -15.56 3.14
C LEU A 64 -3.36 -16.22 2.83
N TYR A 65 -3.58 -16.68 1.59
CA TYR A 65 -4.75 -17.49 1.26
C TYR A 65 -4.87 -18.76 2.10
N ARG A 66 -3.75 -19.39 2.48
CA ARG A 66 -3.76 -20.55 3.38
C ARG A 66 -4.09 -20.18 4.83
N ARG A 67 -3.81 -18.93 5.25
CA ARG A 67 -4.04 -18.40 6.60
C ARG A 67 -5.40 -17.72 6.77
N GLY A 68 -6.27 -17.82 5.76
CA GLY A 68 -7.58 -17.23 5.72
C GLY A 68 -7.84 -16.53 4.40
N GLY A 69 -6.90 -15.68 3.97
CA GLY A 69 -7.12 -14.78 2.85
C GLY A 69 -6.43 -13.43 3.03
N ILE A 70 -6.87 -12.48 2.21
CA ILE A 70 -6.38 -11.11 2.17
C ILE A 70 -7.63 -10.23 2.10
N ASP A 71 -7.76 -9.30 3.04
CA ASP A 71 -8.93 -8.41 3.08
C ASP A 71 -8.73 -7.16 2.23
N LEU A 72 -7.48 -6.70 2.07
CA LEU A 72 -7.18 -5.43 1.40
C LEU A 72 -5.76 -5.38 0.83
N LEU A 73 -5.64 -4.85 -0.39
CA LEU A 73 -4.38 -4.40 -0.98
C LEU A 73 -4.22 -2.89 -0.76
N LEU A 74 -3.20 -2.49 -0.02
CA LEU A 74 -2.81 -1.09 0.15
C LEU A 74 -1.68 -0.75 -0.84
N PHE A 75 -2.03 -0.17 -1.98
CA PHE A 75 -1.09 0.17 -3.05
C PHE A 75 -0.49 1.55 -2.83
N CYS A 76 0.74 1.59 -2.31
CA CYS A 76 1.45 2.84 -2.02
C CYS A 76 2.14 3.38 -3.27
N VAL A 77 1.82 4.61 -3.63
CA VAL A 77 2.42 5.30 -4.77
C VAL A 77 2.89 6.69 -4.36
N ARG A 78 3.95 7.18 -5.00
CA ARG A 78 4.40 8.57 -4.85
C ARG A 78 3.60 9.46 -5.78
N ALA A 79 3.12 10.60 -5.29
CA ALA A 79 2.50 11.63 -6.11
C ALA A 79 3.42 12.02 -7.27
N GLY A 80 2.85 12.12 -8.48
CA GLY A 80 3.60 12.37 -9.70
C GLY A 80 3.00 11.63 -10.89
N ARG A 81 3.85 11.34 -11.89
CA ARG A 81 3.40 10.66 -13.11
C ARG A 81 3.04 9.20 -12.82
N VAL A 82 1.90 8.76 -13.34
CA VAL A 82 1.58 7.34 -13.50
C VAL A 82 2.55 6.76 -14.53
N THR A 83 3.28 5.70 -14.16
CA THR A 83 4.30 5.06 -15.01
C THR A 83 3.85 3.68 -15.47
N ALA A 84 4.46 3.16 -16.54
CA ALA A 84 4.25 1.78 -16.97
C ALA A 84 4.59 0.77 -15.86
N THR A 85 5.64 1.01 -15.06
CA THR A 85 5.98 0.17 -13.89
C THR A 85 4.87 0.15 -12.85
N LEU A 86 4.26 1.30 -12.55
CA LEU A 86 3.14 1.39 -11.62
C LEU A 86 1.96 0.56 -12.15
N GLN A 87 1.63 0.73 -13.44
CA GLN A 87 0.57 -0.04 -14.09
C GLN A 87 0.86 -1.56 -14.07
N SER A 88 2.08 -1.99 -14.41
CA SER A 88 2.47 -3.39 -14.36
C SER A 88 2.37 -3.99 -12.95
N ASN A 89 2.78 -3.26 -11.92
CA ASN A 89 2.65 -3.70 -10.53
C ASN A 89 1.19 -3.81 -10.09
N TYR A 90 0.37 -2.84 -10.46
CA TYR A 90 -1.08 -2.90 -10.24
C TYR A 90 -1.66 -4.16 -10.88
N ARG A 91 -1.33 -4.42 -12.16
CA ARG A 91 -1.82 -5.60 -12.88
C ARG A 91 -1.35 -6.91 -12.24
N LEU A 92 -0.08 -6.98 -11.85
CA LEU A 92 0.47 -8.16 -11.19
C LEU A 92 -0.27 -8.47 -9.89
N PHE A 93 -0.41 -7.50 -8.98
CA PHE A 93 -1.01 -7.78 -7.67
C PHE A 93 -2.53 -7.92 -7.74
N TYR A 94 -3.21 -6.96 -8.37
CA TYR A 94 -4.66 -6.92 -8.37
C TYR A 94 -5.25 -7.90 -9.38
N GLU A 95 -4.79 -7.89 -10.63
CA GLU A 95 -5.39 -8.71 -11.68
C GLU A 95 -4.89 -10.15 -11.68
N PHE A 96 -3.58 -10.36 -11.54
CA PHE A 96 -2.98 -11.68 -11.71
C PHE A 96 -2.90 -12.48 -10.40
N LEU A 97 -2.31 -11.90 -9.35
CA LEU A 97 -2.09 -12.61 -8.09
C LEU A 97 -3.36 -12.72 -7.24
N CYS A 98 -4.18 -11.67 -7.19
CA CYS A 98 -5.42 -11.65 -6.40
C CYS A 98 -6.68 -11.83 -7.26
N GLU A 99 -6.54 -12.04 -8.57
CA GLU A 99 -7.65 -12.31 -9.51
C GLU A 99 -8.81 -11.30 -9.44
N LYS A 100 -8.54 -10.03 -9.10
CA LYS A 100 -9.52 -8.96 -8.88
C LYS A 100 -10.53 -9.24 -7.75
N LYS A 101 -10.25 -10.19 -6.86
CA LYS A 101 -11.14 -10.61 -5.76
C LYS A 101 -10.93 -9.81 -4.47
N VAL A 102 -9.76 -9.21 -4.31
CA VAL A 102 -9.38 -8.45 -3.10
C VAL A 102 -9.48 -6.95 -3.42
N PRO A 103 -10.18 -6.13 -2.63
CA PRO A 103 -10.25 -4.71 -2.87
C PRO A 103 -8.84 -4.08 -2.80
N ILE A 104 -8.58 -3.15 -3.70
CA ILE A 104 -7.31 -2.42 -3.77
C ILE A 104 -7.57 -0.93 -3.54
N VAL A 105 -6.78 -0.31 -2.67
CA VAL A 105 -6.81 1.14 -2.43
C VAL A 105 -5.48 1.78 -2.74
N LEU A 106 -5.52 3.05 -3.09
CA LEU A 106 -4.34 3.84 -3.38
C LEU A 106 -3.92 4.67 -2.16
N ALA A 107 -2.71 4.50 -1.67
CA ALA A 107 -2.09 5.42 -0.71
C ALA A 107 -1.11 6.33 -1.45
N ILE A 108 -1.50 7.57 -1.71
CA ILE A 108 -0.71 8.53 -2.48
C ILE A 108 0.14 9.35 -1.51
N THR A 109 1.46 9.24 -1.63
CA THR A 109 2.43 9.85 -0.72
C THR A 109 3.11 11.08 -1.33
N ASN A 110 3.88 11.80 -0.51
CA ASN A 110 4.67 12.98 -0.88
C ASN A 110 3.84 14.22 -1.24
N LEU A 111 2.77 14.45 -0.49
CA LEU A 111 1.84 15.56 -0.67
C LEU A 111 1.99 16.67 0.37
N GLU A 112 3.07 16.67 1.17
CA GLU A 112 3.33 17.68 2.21
C GLU A 112 3.48 19.12 1.71
N ARG A 113 3.63 19.30 0.38
CA ARG A 113 3.74 20.62 -0.27
C ARG A 113 2.43 21.11 -0.86
N GLU A 114 1.38 20.29 -0.88
CA GLU A 114 0.04 20.71 -1.29
C GLU A 114 -0.60 21.53 -0.16
N LEU A 115 -1.41 22.53 -0.51
CA LEU A 115 -2.18 23.29 0.48
C LEU A 115 -3.21 22.38 1.17
N ARG A 116 -3.89 21.53 0.39
CA ARG A 116 -4.69 20.41 0.85
C ARG A 116 -4.21 19.17 0.10
N MET A 117 -3.83 18.11 0.82
CA MET A 117 -3.28 16.89 0.18
C MET A 117 -4.26 16.28 -0.84
N GLU A 118 -5.56 16.39 -0.58
CA GLU A 118 -6.63 15.87 -1.44
C GLU A 118 -6.68 16.54 -2.83
N ASP A 119 -6.24 17.80 -2.96
CA ASP A 119 -6.27 18.55 -4.22
C ASP A 119 -5.43 17.87 -5.32
N PHE A 120 -4.46 17.02 -4.95
CA PHE A 120 -3.73 16.20 -5.93
C PHE A 120 -4.67 15.19 -6.62
N TRP A 121 -5.51 14.50 -5.86
CA TRP A 121 -6.42 13.49 -6.41
C TRP A 121 -7.45 14.14 -7.34
N GLU A 122 -8.07 15.23 -6.90
CA GLU A 122 -9.06 15.97 -7.69
C GLU A 122 -8.51 16.33 -9.08
N ARG A 123 -7.25 16.76 -9.15
CA ARG A 123 -6.58 17.10 -10.42
C ARG A 123 -6.11 15.90 -11.23
N ASN A 124 -5.74 14.78 -10.61
CA ASN A 124 -4.98 13.72 -11.28
C ASN A 124 -5.69 12.36 -11.41
N HIS A 125 -6.83 12.14 -10.74
CA HIS A 125 -7.52 10.84 -10.73
C HIS A 125 -7.80 10.29 -12.14
N SER A 126 -8.21 11.15 -13.07
CA SER A 126 -8.45 10.76 -14.48
C SER A 126 -7.23 10.18 -15.19
N THR A 127 -6.01 10.45 -14.70
CA THR A 127 -4.80 9.80 -15.22
C THR A 127 -4.76 8.33 -14.80
N PHE A 128 -5.15 7.98 -13.58
CA PHE A 128 -5.22 6.59 -13.15
C PHE A 128 -6.23 5.79 -13.99
N ASP A 129 -7.38 6.40 -14.31
CA ASP A 129 -8.40 5.81 -15.20
C ASP A 129 -7.85 5.51 -16.60
N LYS A 130 -7.07 6.43 -17.18
CA LYS A 130 -6.40 6.24 -18.49
C LYS A 130 -5.44 5.06 -18.50
N TYR A 131 -4.80 4.76 -17.36
CA TYR A 131 -3.94 3.59 -17.18
C TYR A 131 -4.71 2.35 -16.69
N GLN A 132 -6.05 2.41 -16.67
CA GLN A 132 -6.94 1.32 -16.24
C GLN A 132 -6.68 0.87 -14.79
N ILE A 133 -6.28 1.82 -13.93
CA ILE A 133 -6.08 1.58 -12.50
C ILE A 133 -7.37 1.93 -11.80
N GLN A 134 -8.11 0.91 -11.39
CA GLN A 134 -9.37 1.03 -10.66
C GLN A 134 -9.13 0.69 -9.19
N VAL A 135 -9.62 1.53 -8.28
CA VAL A 135 -9.40 1.36 -6.84
C VAL A 135 -10.72 1.50 -6.10
N ALA A 136 -10.87 0.77 -5.00
CA ALA A 136 -12.01 0.86 -4.09
C ALA A 136 -12.01 2.16 -3.26
N GLY A 137 -10.90 2.88 -3.27
CA GLY A 137 -10.73 4.18 -2.64
C GLY A 137 -9.27 4.62 -2.63
N HIS A 138 -9.04 5.81 -2.10
CA HIS A 138 -7.71 6.41 -2.04
C HIS A 138 -7.53 7.20 -0.75
N ALA A 139 -6.27 7.46 -0.42
CA ALA A 139 -5.87 8.35 0.64
C ALA A 139 -4.68 9.21 0.16
N CYS A 140 -4.89 10.52 0.11
CA CYS A 140 -3.82 11.49 -0.08
C CYS A 140 -3.12 11.73 1.26
N ILE A 141 -1.84 11.36 1.34
CA ILE A 141 -1.08 11.34 2.59
C ILE A 141 0.34 11.90 2.43
N THR A 142 0.97 12.16 3.56
CA THR A 142 2.41 12.40 3.67
C THR A 142 3.06 11.51 4.73
N VAL A 143 4.35 11.26 4.52
CA VAL A 143 5.26 10.62 5.50
C VAL A 143 6.30 11.62 6.05
N ALA A 144 6.18 12.91 5.71
CA ALA A 144 7.18 13.95 5.91
C ALA A 144 7.36 14.42 7.37
N ASN A 145 6.59 13.92 8.34
CA ASN A 145 6.91 14.13 9.76
C ASN A 145 8.32 13.61 10.13
N ARG A 146 8.90 12.76 9.29
CA ARG A 146 10.29 12.30 9.37
C ARG A 146 11.33 13.35 8.95
N LEU A 147 10.95 14.42 8.25
CA LEU A 147 11.91 15.30 7.57
C LEU A 147 12.24 16.59 8.34
N ASP A 148 11.28 17.19 9.05
CA ASP A 148 11.52 18.49 9.69
C ASP A 148 10.56 18.91 10.84
N GLY A 149 9.61 18.05 11.24
CA GLY A 149 8.60 18.37 12.26
C GLY A 149 7.56 19.44 11.86
N ARG A 150 7.79 20.17 10.76
CA ARG A 150 6.89 21.22 10.25
C ARG A 150 5.56 20.65 9.75
N HIS A 151 5.56 19.38 9.35
CA HIS A 151 4.41 18.69 8.78
C HIS A 151 3.72 17.73 9.77
N LYS A 152 3.91 17.91 11.09
CA LYS A 152 3.33 17.02 12.11
C LYS A 152 1.81 16.92 12.01
N HIS A 153 1.12 18.05 11.76
CA HIS A 153 -0.34 18.07 11.61
C HIS A 153 -0.78 17.27 10.37
N LEU A 154 -0.15 17.46 9.21
CA LEU A 154 -0.43 16.69 7.99
C LEU A 154 -0.16 15.20 8.16
N TYR A 155 0.84 14.82 8.95
CA TYR A 155 1.11 13.42 9.26
C TYR A 155 0.04 12.79 10.15
N GLU A 156 -0.49 13.53 11.12
CA GLU A 156 -1.61 13.05 11.93
C GLU A 156 -2.89 12.96 11.08
N GLU A 157 -3.16 13.95 10.25
CA GLU A 157 -4.23 13.91 9.25
C GLU A 157 -4.09 12.68 8.35
N SER A 158 -2.89 12.46 7.79
CA SER A 158 -2.58 11.29 6.97
C SER A 158 -2.86 9.96 7.68
N ARG A 159 -2.53 9.87 8.98
CA ARG A 159 -2.82 8.70 9.80
C ARG A 159 -4.32 8.49 9.96
N ILE A 160 -5.07 9.54 10.24
CA ILE A 160 -6.53 9.48 10.40
C ILE A 160 -7.17 9.06 9.07
N THR A 161 -6.80 9.71 7.96
CA THR A 161 -7.32 9.43 6.62
C THR A 161 -7.13 7.97 6.23
N ILE A 162 -5.90 7.45 6.32
CA ILE A 162 -5.63 6.05 5.92
C ILE A 162 -6.33 5.03 6.85
N ARG A 163 -6.42 5.32 8.16
CA ARG A 163 -7.10 4.45 9.12
C ARG A 163 -8.60 4.42 8.86
N ASN A 164 -9.22 5.57 8.58
CA ASN A 164 -10.64 5.66 8.26
C ASN A 164 -10.96 4.94 6.95
N LEU A 165 -10.14 5.10 5.91
CA LEU A 165 -10.31 4.38 4.65
C LEU A 165 -10.28 2.86 4.86
N VAL A 166 -9.26 2.35 5.55
CA VAL A 166 -9.11 0.93 5.87
C VAL A 166 -10.31 0.43 6.68
N ARG A 167 -10.73 1.16 7.73
CA ARG A 167 -11.88 0.80 8.55
C ARG A 167 -13.17 0.72 7.75
N ASN A 168 -13.45 1.73 6.93
CA ASN A 168 -14.70 1.81 6.18
C ASN A 168 -14.82 0.65 5.20
N LEU A 169 -13.75 0.33 4.47
CA LEU A 169 -13.76 -0.79 3.53
C LEU A 169 -13.95 -2.13 4.24
N LEU A 170 -13.23 -2.34 5.35
CA LEU A 170 -13.29 -3.61 6.07
C LEU A 170 -14.56 -3.79 6.90
N LEU A 171 -15.18 -2.70 7.38
CA LEU A 171 -16.50 -2.75 8.04
C LEU A 171 -17.62 -3.10 7.06
N THR A 172 -17.51 -2.66 5.81
CA THR A 172 -18.51 -2.96 4.78
C THR A 172 -18.47 -4.44 4.37
N ASP A 173 -17.31 -5.10 4.54
CA ASP A 173 -17.09 -6.51 4.18
C ASP A 173 -17.23 -7.51 5.35
N ARG A 174 -17.30 -7.02 6.60
CA ARG A 174 -17.37 -7.82 7.85
C ARG A 174 -18.54 -8.81 7.97
N SER A 175 -19.42 -8.88 6.98
CA SER A 175 -20.54 -9.82 6.94
C SER A 175 -20.14 -11.28 6.71
N LYS A 176 -18.85 -11.60 6.46
CA LYS A 176 -18.46 -12.97 6.07
C LYS A 176 -17.40 -13.65 6.93
N HIS A 177 -16.25 -13.04 7.27
CA HIS A 177 -15.22 -13.68 8.13
C HIS A 177 -14.45 -12.64 8.97
N GLY A 178 -13.67 -13.09 9.98
CA GLY A 178 -12.80 -12.22 10.77
C GLY A 178 -11.67 -11.62 9.93
N LEU A 179 -10.99 -10.55 10.39
CA LEU A 179 -9.91 -9.89 9.65
C LEU A 179 -8.68 -10.80 9.48
N GLU A 180 -8.22 -11.01 8.24
CA GLU A 180 -7.19 -11.99 7.88
C GLU A 180 -5.83 -11.34 7.55
N GLY A 181 -5.81 -10.25 6.80
CA GLY A 181 -4.58 -9.54 6.47
C GLY A 181 -4.70 -8.41 5.44
N ILE A 182 -3.90 -7.36 5.64
CA ILE A 182 -3.68 -6.25 4.71
C ILE A 182 -2.29 -6.39 4.09
N ILE A 183 -2.18 -6.35 2.77
CA ILE A 183 -0.88 -6.30 2.10
C ILE A 183 -0.55 -4.85 1.76
N CYS A 184 0.58 -4.37 2.28
CA CYS A 184 1.13 -3.06 1.94
C CYS A 184 2.16 -3.22 0.81
N LEU A 185 1.74 -2.81 -0.38
CA LEU A 185 2.54 -2.81 -1.59
C LEU A 185 3.31 -1.50 -1.66
N ARG A 186 4.62 -1.55 -1.38
CA ARG A 186 5.49 -0.39 -1.46
C ARG A 186 6.03 -0.22 -2.87
N ARG A 187 6.09 1.03 -3.33
CA ARG A 187 6.89 1.47 -4.45
C ARG A 187 8.19 2.08 -3.92
#